data_AF-A0A349GQT9-F1
#
_entry.id   AF-A0A349GQT9-F1
#
_cell.length_a   1.000
_cell.length_b   1.000
_cell.length_c   1.000
_cell.angle_alpha   90.00
_cell.angle_beta   90.00
_cell.angle_gamma   90.00
#
_symmetry.space_group_name_H-M   'P 1'
#
loop_
_entity.id
_entity.type
_entity.pdbx_description
1 polymer ?
#
loop_
_entity_poly.entity_id
_entity_poly.type
_entity_poly.pdbx_seq_one_letter_code
_entity_poly.pdbx_strand_id
1 'polypeptide(L)' 'MEKLHINLEEKSYDIFIEKGIFSEVGKYISKVYKKKKIVVVTDTNVDRLYGDKLIKNLEDTGYTTAK' A
#
# COMPACT_ATOMS: atom_id res chain seq x y z
N MET A 1 7.88 -13.54 6.34
CA MET A 1 7.66 -12.61 5.22
C MET A 1 8.06 -13.35 3.96
N GLU A 2 7.11 -13.59 3.07
CA GLU A 2 7.36 -14.21 1.76
C GLU A 2 7.34 -13.14 0.67
N LYS A 3 8.21 -13.28 -0.34
CA LYS A 3 8.24 -12.41 -1.53
C LYS A 3 8.24 -13.29 -2.77
N LEU A 4 7.24 -13.10 -3.63
CA LEU A 4 7.15 -13.74 -4.94
C LEU A 4 7.44 -12.71 -6.03
N HIS A 5 8.48 -12.94 -6.83
CA HIS A 5 8.82 -12.09 -7.95
C HIS A 5 8.12 -12.57 -9.23
N ILE A 6 7.34 -11.69 -9.87
CA ILE A 6 6.67 -11.96 -11.14
C ILE A 6 7.45 -11.28 -12.26
N ASN A 7 8.01 -12.09 -13.16
CA ASN A 7 8.77 -11.60 -14.31
C ASN A 7 7.84 -11.31 -15.49
N LEU A 8 7.71 -10.04 -15.84
CA LEU A 8 6.96 -9.52 -16.99
C LEU A 8 7.81 -8.51 -17.77
N GLU A 9 9.13 -8.78 -17.85
CA GLU A 9 10.13 -7.88 -18.45
C GLU A 9 10.07 -6.49 -17.79
N GLU A 10 9.67 -5.45 -18.54
CA GLU A 10 9.61 -4.06 -18.07
C GLU A 10 8.56 -3.82 -16.98
N LYS A 11 7.58 -4.73 -16.81
CA LYS A 11 6.47 -4.59 -15.85
C LYS A 11 6.56 -5.58 -14.69
N SER A 12 7.74 -6.12 -14.44
CA SER A 12 7.97 -7.07 -13.34
C SER A 12 7.67 -6.43 -11.99
N TYR A 13 7.07 -7.19 -11.07
CA TYR A 13 6.71 -6.71 -9.73
C TYR A 13 6.82 -7.82 -8.68
N ASP A 14 6.87 -7.39 -7.41
CA ASP A 14 6.93 -8.29 -6.26
C ASP A 14 5.57 -8.35 -5.57
N ILE A 15 5.14 -9.56 -5.21
CA ILE A 15 4.02 -9.80 -4.30
C ILE A 15 4.59 -10.11 -2.92
N PHE A 16 4.26 -9.29 -1.93
CA PHE A 16 4.67 -9.48 -0.53
C PHE A 16 3.54 -10.13 0.27
N ILE A 17 3.83 -11.22 0.96
CA ILE A 17 2.87 -11.97 1.78
C ILE A 17 3.40 -12.06 3.20
N GLU A 18 2.70 -11.41 4.11
CA GLU A 18 3.06 -11.38 5.53
C GLU A 18 1.82 -11.17 6.41
N LYS A 19 1.74 -11.92 7.51
CA LYS A 19 0.67 -11.76 8.50
C LYS A 19 0.78 -10.37 9.12
N GLY A 20 -0.27 -9.57 9.00
CA GLY A 20 -0.28 -8.21 9.55
C GLY A 20 0.35 -7.15 8.65
N ILE A 21 0.72 -7.48 7.40
CA ILE A 21 1.36 -6.54 6.46
C ILE A 21 0.61 -5.21 6.26
N PHE A 22 -0.70 -5.21 6.51
CA PHE A 22 -1.56 -4.04 6.38
C PHE A 22 -1.12 -2.86 7.27
N SER A 23 -0.48 -3.11 8.43
CA SER A 23 0.06 -2.04 9.28
C SER A 23 1.37 -1.44 8.78
N GLU A 24 1.92 -1.95 7.68
CA GLU A 24 3.21 -1.54 7.12
C GLU A 24 3.08 -1.05 5.66
N VAL A 25 1.85 -0.84 5.18
CA VAL A 25 1.58 -0.52 3.76
C VAL A 25 2.36 0.70 3.28
N GLY A 26 2.37 1.79 4.05
CA GLY A 26 3.14 3.01 3.72
C GLY A 26 4.64 2.73 3.56
N LYS A 27 5.21 1.89 4.42
CA LYS A 27 6.61 1.47 4.33
C LYS A 27 6.90 0.69 3.06
N TYR A 28 6.03 -0.24 2.64
CA TYR A 28 6.23 -0.97 1.38
C TYR A 28 6.06 -0.06 0.16
N ILE A 29 5.05 0.81 0.16
CA ILE A 29 4.83 1.78 -0.92
C ILE A 29 6.03 2.72 -1.06
N SER A 30 6.65 3.15 0.05
CA SER A 30 7.83 4.02 0.02
C SER A 30 9.05 3.44 -0.67
N LYS A 31 9.12 2.12 -0.82
CA LYS A 31 10.19 1.47 -1.57
C LYS A 31 10.05 1.71 -3.08
N VAL A 32 8.82 1.79 -3.59
CA VAL A 32 8.51 1.86 -5.02
C VAL A 32 8.02 3.23 -5.49
N TYR A 33 7.41 4.02 -4.61
CA TYR A 33 6.84 5.33 -4.92
C TYR A 33 7.44 6.43 -4.03
N LYS A 34 8.20 7.33 -4.65
CA LYS A 34 9.00 8.38 -3.97
C LYS A 34 8.35 9.77 -3.95
N LYS A 35 7.21 9.95 -4.63
CA LYS A 35 6.43 11.20 -4.58
C LYS A 35 5.53 11.19 -3.33
N LYS A 36 4.74 12.25 -3.13
CA LYS A 36 4.00 12.45 -1.86
C LYS A 36 2.49 12.21 -1.92
N LYS A 37 1.84 12.19 -3.08
CA LYS A 37 0.37 12.17 -3.18
C LYS A 37 -0.15 10.79 -3.56
N ILE A 38 -1.11 10.27 -2.80
CA ILE A 38 -1.75 8.97 -3.05
C ILE A 38 -3.27 9.17 -3.00
N VAL A 39 -4.00 8.55 -3.93
CA VAL A 39 -5.45 8.47 -3.90
C VAL A 39 -5.83 7.01 -3.63
N VAL A 40 -6.69 6.77 -2.65
CA VAL A 40 -7.22 5.45 -2.31
C VAL A 40 -8.57 5.28 -2.99
N VAL A 41 -8.73 4.20 -3.75
CA VAL A 41 -9.99 3.85 -4.41
C VAL A 41 -10.45 2.48 -3.91
N THR A 42 -11.66 2.40 -3.37
CA THR A 42 -12.23 1.17 -2.82
C THR A 42 -13.76 1.22 -2.81
N ASP A 43 -14.43 0.11 -2.56
CA ASP A 43 -15.88 0.07 -2.37
C ASP A 43 -16.30 0.36 -0.92
N THR A 44 -17.58 0.63 -0.70
CA THR A 44 -18.12 1.05 0.59
C THR A 44 -17.99 -0.01 1.69
N ASN A 45 -17.98 -1.30 1.35
CA ASN A 45 -17.86 -2.36 2.35
C ASN A 45 -16.41 -2.48 2.85
N VAL A 46 -15.45 -2.35 1.95
CA VAL A 46 -14.02 -2.43 2.26
C VAL A 46 -13.53 -1.15 2.94
N ASP A 47 -14.02 0.03 2.54
CA ASP A 47 -13.69 1.31 3.21
C ASP A 47 -14.01 1.25 4.70
N ARG A 48 -15.20 0.76 5.06
CA ARG A 48 -15.64 0.64 6.45
C ARG A 48 -14.73 -0.23 7.32
N LEU A 49 -14.05 -1.21 6.73
CA LEU A 49 -13.18 -2.15 7.45
C LEU A 49 -11.73 -1.67 7.51
N TYR A 50 -11.25 -1.00 6.46
CA TYR A 50 -9.81 -0.80 6.25
C TYR A 50 -9.40 0.62 5.84
N GLY A 51 -10.33 1.44 5.36
CA GLY A 51 -10.05 2.75 4.76
C GLY A 51 -9.28 3.67 5.70
N ASP A 52 -9.86 3.96 6.87
CA ASP A 52 -9.25 4.90 7.82
C ASP A 52 -7.91 4.39 8.36
N LYS A 53 -7.77 3.07 8.55
CA LYS A 53 -6.51 2.45 8.97
C LYS A 53 -5.43 2.59 7.90
N LEU A 54 -5.77 2.44 6.62
CA LEU A 54 -4.85 2.61 5.50
C LEU A 54 -4.42 4.07 5.38
N ILE A 55 -5.37 4.99 5.40
CA ILE A 55 -5.12 6.44 5.31
C ILE A 55 -4.14 6.87 6.41
N LYS A 56 -4.44 6.51 7.66
CA LYS A 56 -3.55 6.80 8.79
C LYS A 56 -2.15 6.23 8.59
N ASN A 57 -2.03 4.99 8.11
CA ASN A 57 -0.72 4.36 7.90
C ASN A 57 0.11 5.06 6.82
N LEU A 58 -0.54 5.50 5.72
CA LEU A 58 0.10 6.26 4.66
C LEU A 58 0.56 7.63 5.15
N GLU A 59 -0.30 8.33 5.89
CA GLU A 59 0.00 9.66 6.44
C GLU A 59 1.11 9.62 7.49
N ASP A 60 1.10 8.62 8.37
CA ASP A 60 2.17 8.37 9.35
C ASP A 60 3.53 8.10 8.64
N THR A 61 3.51 7.70 7.36
CA THR A 61 4.72 7.50 6.53
C THR A 61 5.09 8.75 5.71
N GLY A 62 4.36 9.86 5.87
CA GLY A 62 4.66 11.15 5.23
C GLY A 62 3.99 11.36 3.87
N TYR A 63 2.99 10.56 3.53
CA TYR A 63 2.16 10.77 2.33
C TYR A 63 1.01 11.74 2.62
N THR A 64 0.59 12.45 1.57
CA THR A 64 -0.69 13.16 1.54
C THR A 64 -1.70 12.28 0.82
N THR A 65 -2.80 11.97 1.49
CA THR A 65 -3.81 11.05 0.97
C THR A 65 -5.10 11.77 0.57
N ALA A 66 -5.87 11.12 -0.29
CA ALA A 66 -7.27 11.42 -0.55
C ALA A 66 -8.03 10.10 -0.73
N LYS A 67 -9.30 10.05 -0.34
CA LYS A 67 -10.22 8.94 -0.60
C LYS A 67 -11.47 9.44 -1.31
#